data_AF-A0A8T4A3N7-F1
#
_entry.id   AF-A0A8T4A3N7-F1
#
_cell.length_a   1.000
_cell.length_b   1.000
_cell.length_c   1.000
_cell.angle_alpha   90.00
_cell.angle_beta   90.00
_cell.angle_gamma   90.00
#
_symmetry.space_group_name_H-M   'P 1'
#
loop_
_entity.id
_entity.type
_entity.pdbx_description
1 polymer ?
#
loop_
_entity_poly.entity_id
_entity_poly.type
_entity_poly.pdbx_seq_one_letter_code
_entity_poly.pdbx_strand_id
1 'polypeptide(L)'
;MVDEKYVKELEETISRFMAPLKNIPFPIVIKAISGFSVIPFNQNDQSDKALLEKLVKAMKNATKTANQTGIFTNRPNEVGNHIEPFVRQALNDLGLSASTPFTTSGKHKAAGYPDIEIKEPDGRLM
;
A
#
# COMPACT_ATOMS: atom_id res chain seq x y z
N MET A 1 -10.07 -46.63 27.94
CA MET A 1 -9.04 -45.63 28.31
C MET A 1 -8.68 -44.89 27.05
N VAL A 2 -8.62 -43.56 27.10
CA VAL A 2 -8.13 -42.78 25.96
C VAL A 2 -6.63 -43.03 25.85
N ASP A 3 -6.15 -43.35 24.66
CA ASP A 3 -4.73 -43.58 24.41
C ASP A 3 -3.95 -42.27 24.63
N GLU A 4 -3.13 -42.22 25.68
CA GLU A 4 -2.34 -41.03 26.04
C GLU A 4 -1.42 -40.58 24.90
N LYS A 5 -0.94 -41.52 24.08
CA LYS A 5 -0.12 -41.20 22.91
C LYS A 5 -0.94 -40.46 21.86
N TYR A 6 -2.16 -40.91 21.61
CA TYR A 6 -3.08 -40.26 20.69
C TYR A 6 -3.45 -38.84 21.15
N VAL A 7 -3.71 -38.64 22.45
CA VAL A 7 -3.99 -37.32 23.02
C VAL A 7 -2.79 -36.39 22.82
N LYS A 8 -1.58 -36.87 23.11
CA LYS A 8 -0.35 -36.08 22.97
C LYS A 8 -0.07 -35.68 21.51
N GLU A 9 -0.25 -36.61 20.57
CA GLU A 9 -0.12 -36.33 19.14
C GLU A 9 -1.13 -35.27 18.66
N LEU A 10 -2.35 -35.30 19.20
CA LEU A 10 -3.40 -34.33 18.90
C LEU A 10 -3.06 -32.94 19.47
N GLU A 11 -2.63 -32.87 20.74
CA GLU A 11 -2.21 -31.62 21.39
C GLU A 11 -1.02 -30.97 20.69
N GLU A 12 -0.02 -31.75 20.29
CA GLU A 12 1.13 -31.27 19.53
C GLU A 12 0.71 -30.74 18.15
N THR A 13 -0.24 -31.39 17.50
CA THR A 13 -0.78 -30.95 16.20
C THR A 13 -1.55 -29.64 16.34
N ILE A 14 -2.45 -29.53 17.33
CA ILE A 14 -3.24 -28.32 17.60
C ILE A 14 -2.32 -27.14 17.98
N SER A 15 -1.28 -27.39 18.77
CA SER A 15 -0.32 -26.36 19.18
C SER A 15 0.39 -25.70 17.98
N ARG A 16 0.62 -26.45 16.89
CA ARG A 16 1.20 -25.90 15.65
C ARG A 16 0.25 -24.94 14.94
N PHE A 17 -1.07 -25.12 15.04
CA PHE A 17 -2.07 -24.19 14.51
C PHE A 17 -2.22 -22.92 15.35
N MET A 18 -1.89 -22.99 16.65
CA MET A 18 -1.90 -21.84 17.56
C MET A 18 -0.66 -20.94 17.41
N ALA A 19 0.40 -21.46 16.79
CA ALA A 19 1.58 -20.66 16.48
C ALA A 19 1.23 -19.57 15.44
N PRO A 20 1.69 -18.32 15.63
CA PRO A 20 1.48 -17.28 14.63
C PRO A 20 2.03 -17.73 13.28
N LEU A 21 1.19 -17.64 12.25
CA LEU A 21 1.62 -17.87 10.89
C LEU A 21 2.70 -16.83 10.52
N LYS A 22 3.90 -17.31 10.19
CA LYS A 22 5.04 -16.49 9.81
C LYS A 22 5.42 -16.79 8.36
N ASN A 23 6.07 -15.83 7.71
CA ASN A 23 6.63 -15.98 6.36
C ASN A 23 5.61 -16.32 5.27
N ILE A 24 4.34 -15.89 5.42
CA ILE A 24 3.37 -16.01 4.33
C ILE A 24 3.63 -14.89 3.31
N PRO A 25 3.79 -15.21 2.02
CA PRO A 25 3.92 -14.21 0.97
C PRO A 25 2.73 -13.24 0.95
N PHE A 26 3.02 -11.93 0.89
CA PHE A 26 2.01 -10.88 0.84
C PHE A 26 0.90 -11.10 -0.21
N PRO A 27 1.19 -11.52 -1.47
CA PRO A 27 0.15 -11.80 -2.45
C PRO A 27 -0.84 -12.89 -2.03
N ILE A 28 -0.37 -13.90 -1.29
CA ILE A 28 -1.22 -14.99 -0.78
C ILE A 28 -2.15 -14.45 0.30
N VAL A 29 -1.63 -13.64 1.22
CA VAL A 29 -2.44 -13.00 2.27
C VAL A 29 -3.53 -12.13 1.64
N ILE A 30 -3.18 -11.26 0.71
CA ILE A 30 -4.15 -10.36 0.04
C ILE A 30 -5.22 -11.17 -0.69
N LYS A 31 -4.84 -12.23 -1.41
CA LYS A 31 -5.80 -13.10 -2.09
C LYS A 31 -6.76 -13.78 -1.13
N ALA A 32 -6.25 -14.29 -0.01
CA ALA A 32 -7.07 -14.97 0.99
C ALA A 32 -8.06 -14.04 1.71
N ILE A 33 -7.65 -12.80 2.04
CA ILE A 33 -8.49 -11.88 2.82
C ILE A 33 -9.43 -11.03 1.97
N SER A 34 -9.06 -10.73 0.72
CA SER A 34 -9.80 -9.77 -0.13
C SER A 34 -10.41 -10.42 -1.38
N GLY A 35 -9.95 -11.59 -1.79
CA GLY A 35 -10.30 -12.21 -3.07
C GLY A 35 -9.58 -11.60 -4.28
N PHE A 36 -8.86 -10.49 -4.13
CA PHE A 36 -8.12 -9.82 -5.19
C PHE A 36 -6.67 -10.33 -5.31
N SER A 37 -6.12 -10.26 -6.52
CA SER A 37 -4.73 -10.64 -6.78
C SER A 37 -3.85 -9.39 -6.78
N VAL A 38 -2.67 -9.48 -6.15
CA VAL A 38 -1.64 -8.43 -6.24
C VAL A 38 -1.00 -8.50 -7.62
N ILE A 39 -0.95 -7.36 -8.30
CA ILE A 39 -0.24 -7.24 -9.59
C ILE A 39 1.26 -7.11 -9.28
N PRO A 40 2.10 -8.06 -9.69
CA PRO A 40 3.53 -7.98 -9.44
C PRO A 40 4.18 -6.89 -10.30
N PHE A 41 5.20 -6.23 -9.76
CA PHE A 41 6.06 -5.35 -10.54
C PHE A 41 7.12 -6.16 -11.30
N ASN A 42 7.19 -5.97 -12.61
CA ASN A 42 8.12 -6.63 -13.52
C ASN A 42 9.16 -5.64 -14.03
N GLN A 43 10.40 -5.79 -13.54
CA GLN A 43 11.53 -4.95 -13.96
C GLN A 43 11.91 -5.08 -15.43
N ASN A 44 11.40 -6.08 -16.16
CA ASN A 44 11.64 -6.24 -17.59
C ASN A 44 10.51 -5.68 -18.45
N ASP A 45 9.36 -5.39 -17.85
CA ASP A 45 8.23 -4.82 -18.55
C ASP A 45 8.40 -3.31 -18.76
N GLN A 46 8.07 -2.82 -19.95
CA GLN A 46 8.30 -1.43 -20.33
C GLN A 46 7.29 -0.46 -19.68
N SER A 47 6.05 -0.90 -19.44
CA SER A 47 5.03 -0.11 -18.75
C SER A 47 5.42 0.06 -17.28
N ASP A 48 5.86 -1.02 -16.61
CA ASP A 48 6.33 -0.98 -15.23
C ASP A 48 7.56 -0.06 -15.04
N LYS A 49 8.52 -0.12 -15.98
CA LYS A 49 9.66 0.82 -15.97
C LYS A 49 9.20 2.27 -16.12
N ALA A 50 8.32 2.55 -17.08
CA ALA A 50 7.82 3.90 -17.33
C ALA A 50 7.03 4.44 -16.13
N LEU A 51 6.24 3.59 -15.48
CA LEU A 51 5.56 3.93 -14.24
C LEU A 51 6.55 4.26 -13.12
N LEU A 52 7.55 3.41 -12.89
CA LEU A 52 8.58 3.65 -11.88
C LEU A 52 9.31 4.99 -12.11
N GLU A 53 9.66 5.29 -13.36
CA GLU A 53 10.28 6.57 -13.73
C GLU A 53 9.37 7.77 -13.39
N LYS A 54 8.07 7.68 -13.70
CA LYS A 54 7.09 8.71 -13.34
C LYS A 54 6.99 8.87 -11.82
N LEU A 55 6.91 7.78 -11.06
CA LEU A 55 6.86 7.82 -9.59
C LEU A 55 8.10 8.48 -9.01
N VAL A 56 9.30 8.10 -9.47
CA VAL A 56 10.56 8.71 -9.03
C VAL A 56 10.59 10.20 -9.35
N LYS A 57 10.14 10.59 -10.55
CA LYS A 57 10.07 12.00 -10.97
C LYS A 57 9.04 12.78 -10.16
N ALA A 58 7.87 12.21 -9.86
CA ALA A 58 6.86 12.82 -9.01
C ALA A 58 7.42 13.11 -7.61
N MET A 59 8.08 12.13 -6.99
CA MET A 59 8.67 12.30 -5.65
C MET A 59 9.77 13.36 -5.63
N LYS A 60 10.62 13.43 -6.66
CA LYS A 60 11.62 14.51 -6.81
C LYS A 60 10.97 15.88 -6.94
N ASN A 61 9.90 15.99 -7.73
CA ASN A 61 9.17 17.25 -7.90
C ASN A 61 8.48 17.67 -6.59
N ALA A 62 7.75 16.74 -5.96
CA ALA A 62 7.05 16.98 -4.70
C ALA A 62 8.01 17.46 -3.60
N THR A 63 9.14 16.76 -3.41
CA THR A 63 10.14 17.13 -2.40
C THR A 63 10.81 18.47 -2.72
N LYS A 64 11.11 18.76 -3.99
CA LYS A 64 11.65 20.06 -4.40
C LYS A 64 10.67 21.19 -4.09
N THR A 65 9.41 21.04 -4.47
CA THR A 65 8.37 22.05 -4.24
C THR A 65 8.10 22.26 -2.75
N ALA A 66 8.03 21.17 -1.98
CA ALA A 66 7.85 21.23 -0.53
C ALA A 66 9.04 21.91 0.17
N ASN A 67 10.27 21.65 -0.28
CA ASN A 67 11.47 22.33 0.25
C ASN A 67 11.45 23.84 -0.06
N GLN A 68 11.02 24.21 -1.27
CA GLN A 68 10.93 25.62 -1.68
C GLN A 68 9.81 26.38 -0.96
N THR A 69 8.67 25.72 -0.72
CA THR A 69 7.48 26.33 -0.09
C THR A 69 7.58 26.31 1.44
N GLY A 70 8.27 25.30 1.98
CA GLY A 70 8.30 24.98 3.40
C GLY A 70 7.06 24.17 3.83
N ILE A 71 7.25 23.33 4.85
CA ILE A 71 6.16 22.67 5.58
C ILE A 71 6.20 23.21 7.01
N PHE A 72 5.13 23.86 7.42
CA PHE A 72 5.01 24.48 8.74
C PHE A 72 3.88 23.80 9.50
N THR A 73 4.22 23.08 10.56
CA THR A 73 3.27 22.49 11.51
C THR A 73 3.80 22.60 12.93
N ASN A 74 2.89 22.76 13.88
CA ASN A 74 3.20 22.77 15.31
C ASN A 74 3.56 21.38 15.84
N ARG A 75 3.20 20.32 15.11
CA ARG A 75 3.32 18.93 15.52
C ARG A 75 4.10 18.13 14.47
N PRO A 76 5.29 17.59 14.79
CA PRO A 76 6.11 16.86 13.84
C PRO A 76 5.38 15.67 13.16
N ASN A 77 4.43 15.04 13.86
CA ASN A 77 3.65 13.93 13.34
C ASN A 77 2.57 14.34 12.32
N GLU A 78 2.37 15.64 12.03
CA GLU A 78 1.46 16.13 11.00
C GLU A 78 2.17 16.42 9.67
N VAL A 79 3.50 16.34 9.62
CA VAL A 79 4.30 16.60 8.40
C VAL A 79 3.85 15.70 7.25
N GLY A 80 3.45 14.45 7.54
CA GLY A 80 2.88 13.51 6.56
C GLY A 80 1.66 14.09 5.83
N ASN A 81 0.68 14.60 6.58
CA ASN A 81 -0.54 15.18 6.02
C ASN A 81 -0.24 16.43 5.18
N HIS A 82 0.81 17.18 5.53
CA HIS A 82 1.20 18.38 4.80
C HIS A 82 2.04 18.10 3.55
N ILE A 83 2.77 16.98 3.47
CA ILE A 83 3.51 16.61 2.26
C ILE A 83 2.59 16.01 1.19
N GLU A 84 1.49 15.36 1.59
CA GLU A 84 0.54 14.68 0.70
C GLU A 84 0.03 15.55 -0.47
N PRO A 85 -0.40 16.82 -0.28
CA PRO A 85 -0.83 17.68 -1.39
C PRO A 85 0.26 17.86 -2.45
N PHE A 86 1.54 17.98 -2.04
CA PHE A 86 2.66 18.11 -2.97
C PHE A 86 2.88 16.83 -3.78
N VAL A 87 2.77 15.67 -3.13
CA VAL A 87 2.89 14.36 -3.79
C VAL A 87 1.76 14.16 -4.79
N ARG A 88 0.51 14.41 -4.37
CA ARG A 88 -0.67 14.27 -5.22
C ARG A 88 -0.60 15.20 -6.44
N GLN A 89 -0.21 16.46 -6.24
CA GLN A 89 -0.05 17.39 -7.36
C GLN A 89 1.04 16.90 -8.33
N ALA A 90 2.21 16.51 -7.82
CA ALA A 90 3.32 16.05 -8.65
C ALA A 90 3.01 14.78 -9.45
N LEU A 91 2.19 13.88 -8.90
CA LEU A 91 1.68 12.70 -9.62
C LEU A 91 0.71 13.10 -10.75
N ASN A 92 -0.26 13.98 -10.44
CA ASN A 92 -1.22 14.47 -11.42
C ASN A 92 -0.57 15.24 -12.58
N ASP A 93 0.46 16.05 -12.28
CA ASP A 93 1.24 16.79 -13.30
C ASP A 93 1.97 15.85 -14.28
N LEU A 94 2.21 14.59 -13.89
CA LEU A 94 2.82 13.55 -14.73
C LEU A 94 1.77 12.62 -15.38
N GLY A 95 0.49 12.95 -15.26
CA GLY A 95 -0.61 12.19 -15.85
C GLY A 95 -0.97 10.91 -15.09
N LEU A 96 -0.46 10.73 -13.87
CA LEU A 96 -0.92 9.69 -12.95
C LEU A 96 -2.10 10.27 -12.18
N SER A 97 -3.32 9.81 -12.46
CA SER A 97 -4.52 10.32 -11.81
C SER A 97 -4.49 9.94 -10.34
N ALA A 98 -4.07 10.88 -9.49
CA ALA A 98 -3.81 10.67 -8.08
C ALA A 98 -4.89 11.33 -7.21
N SER A 99 -5.53 10.54 -6.36
CA SER A 99 -6.61 10.99 -5.47
C SER A 99 -6.58 10.26 -4.13
N THR A 100 -7.29 10.77 -3.13
CA THR A 100 -7.54 10.00 -1.90
C THR A 100 -8.54 8.88 -2.22
N PRO A 101 -8.38 7.66 -1.70
CA PRO A 101 -9.30 6.57 -1.99
C PRO A 101 -10.71 6.88 -1.49
N PHE A 102 -11.70 6.34 -2.20
CA PHE A 102 -13.09 6.43 -1.79
C PHE A 102 -13.37 5.50 -0.60
N THR A 103 -14.17 5.98 0.34
CA THR A 103 -14.81 5.15 1.36
C THR A 103 -15.91 4.30 0.72
N THR A 104 -16.39 3.28 1.43
CA THR A 104 -17.57 2.49 1.05
C THR A 104 -18.84 3.34 0.83
N SER A 105 -18.86 4.58 1.36
CA SER A 105 -19.93 5.56 1.16
C SER A 105 -19.75 6.46 -0.07
N GLY A 106 -18.68 6.28 -0.85
CA GLY A 106 -18.36 7.10 -2.03
C GLY A 106 -17.75 8.47 -1.73
N LYS A 107 -17.48 8.80 -0.46
CA LYS A 107 -16.74 10.01 -0.05
C LYS A 107 -15.25 9.71 0.06
N HIS A 108 -14.38 10.67 -0.18
CA HIS A 108 -12.94 10.50 0.06
C HIS A 108 -12.65 10.27 1.55
N LYS A 109 -11.71 9.36 1.86
CA LYS A 109 -11.19 9.20 3.22
C LYS A 109 -10.53 10.51 3.67
N ALA A 110 -10.87 10.97 4.87
CA ALA A 110 -10.25 12.16 5.48
C ALA A 110 -9.01 11.84 6.32
N ALA A 111 -8.87 10.58 6.78
CA ALA A 111 -7.75 10.14 7.61
C ALA A 111 -7.55 8.61 7.55
N GLY A 112 -6.29 8.19 7.71
CA GLY A 112 -5.85 6.79 7.83
C GLY A 112 -5.55 6.11 6.49
N TYR A 113 -4.52 5.26 6.48
CA TYR A 113 -4.05 4.55 5.29
C TYR A 113 -5.18 3.81 4.52
N PRO A 114 -5.07 3.70 3.18
CA PRO A 114 -4.05 4.29 2.31
C PRO A 114 -4.35 5.75 1.94
N ASP A 115 -3.29 6.55 1.79
CA ASP A 115 -3.38 8.01 1.69
C ASP A 115 -3.55 8.51 0.24
N ILE A 116 -3.04 7.76 -0.75
CA ILE A 116 -3.10 8.11 -2.18
C ILE A 116 -3.35 6.85 -3.01
N GLU A 117 -4.37 6.89 -3.88
CA GLU A 117 -4.65 5.95 -4.98
C GLU A 117 -4.18 6.58 -6.29
N ILE A 118 -3.53 5.80 -7.15
CA ILE A 118 -3.10 6.27 -8.49
C ILE A 118 -3.73 5.41 -9.59
N LYS A 119 -4.10 6.05 -10.71
CA LYS A 119 -4.56 5.36 -11.91
C LYS A 119 -3.72 5.80 -13.10
N GLU A 120 -3.22 4.81 -13.83
CA GLU A 120 -2.59 5.06 -15.12
C GLU A 120 -3.65 5.32 -16.20
N PRO A 121 -3.31 6.05 -17.28
CA PRO A 121 -4.24 6.35 -18.38
C PRO A 121 -4.83 5.12 -19.08
N ASP A 122 -4.15 3.98 -19.03
CA ASP A 122 -4.61 2.70 -19.60
C ASP A 122 -5.63 1.97 -18.69
N GLY A 123 -5.96 2.56 -17.53
CA GLY A 123 -6.92 2.02 -16.57
C GLY A 123 -6.29 1.12 -15.51
N ARG A 124 -4.97 0.90 -15.52
CA ARG A 124 -4.29 0.18 -14.44
C ARG A 124 -4.40 0.98 -13.14
N LEU A 125 -4.98 0.34 -12.12
CA LEU A 125 -5.19 0.92 -10.79
C LEU A 125 -4.10 0.41 -9.85
N MET A 126 -3.49 1.33 -9.11
CA MET A 126 -2.47 1.03 -8.09
C MET A 126 -2.74 1.73 -6.77
#